data_AF-A0A7S1E475-F1
#
_entry.id   AF-A0A7S1E475-F1
#
_cell.length_a   1.000
_cell.length_b   1.000
_cell.length_c   1.000
_cell.angle_alpha   90.00
_cell.angle_beta   90.00
_cell.angle_gamma   90.00
#
_symmetry.space_group_name_H-M   'P 1'
#
loop_
_entity.id
_entity.type
_entity.pdbx_description
1 polymer ?
#
loop_
_entity_poly.entity_id
_entity_poly.type
_entity_poly.pdbx_seq_one_letter_code
_entity_poly.pdbx_strand_id
1 'polypeptide(L)'
;PVLIEAAALGVASDDALFADAPDEFLDPLVLTFMTDPVFLPTSGKIVDRATIAQHLLNDPHDPFNRKDLTIEQIKPAIELKNKMKLWLEEKRASEDVNMKDT
;
A
#
# COMPACT_ATOMS: atom_id res chain seq x y z
N PRO A 1 -27.20 27.27 8.52
CA PRO A 1 -26.37 26.97 7.32
C PRO A 1 -24.88 27.11 7.70
N VAL A 2 -24.00 26.12 7.55
CA VAL A 2 -23.88 25.05 6.55
C VAL A 2 -23.34 23.80 7.25
N LEU A 3 -23.87 22.64 6.84
CA LEU A 3 -23.44 21.30 7.25
C LEU A 3 -21.97 21.06 6.85
N ILE A 4 -21.15 20.65 7.81
CA ILE A 4 -19.92 19.87 7.53
C ILE A 4 -19.97 18.67 8.47
N GLU A 5 -20.91 17.78 8.15
CA GLU A 5 -20.97 16.42 8.66
C GLU A 5 -20.53 15.51 7.50
N ALA A 6 -19.82 14.43 7.82
CA ALA A 6 -19.29 13.40 6.92
C ALA A 6 -17.88 13.64 6.31
N ALA A 7 -16.85 13.35 7.11
CA ALA A 7 -15.63 12.66 6.64
C ALA A 7 -14.81 12.02 7.79
N ALA A 8 -15.47 11.61 8.87
CA ALA A 8 -14.84 10.97 10.04
C ALA A 8 -15.10 9.45 10.10
N LEU A 9 -15.27 8.81 8.94
CA LEU A 9 -15.37 7.36 8.79
C LEU A 9 -14.23 6.91 7.87
N GLY A 10 -13.15 6.38 8.43
CA GLY A 10 -12.07 5.83 7.61
C GLY A 10 -10.70 5.72 8.25
N VAL A 11 -10.54 6.10 9.52
CA VAL A 11 -9.31 5.84 10.28
C VAL A 11 -9.64 4.99 11.52
N ALA A 12 -10.41 3.92 11.32
CA ALA A 12 -10.15 2.74 12.13
C ALA A 12 -8.77 2.26 11.67
N SER A 13 -7.83 2.07 12.59
CA SER A 13 -6.48 1.66 12.26
C SER A 13 -6.54 0.32 11.51
N ASP A 14 -6.43 0.35 10.19
CA ASP A 14 -6.46 -0.83 9.32
C ASP A 14 -5.31 -1.82 9.64
N ASP A 15 -4.41 -1.49 10.57
CA ASP A 15 -3.40 -2.41 11.12
C ASP A 15 -3.97 -3.79 11.46
N ALA A 16 -5.15 -3.86 12.08
CA ALA A 16 -5.78 -5.15 12.39
C ALA A 16 -6.24 -5.89 11.12
N LEU A 17 -6.69 -5.15 10.10
CA LEU A 17 -7.09 -5.70 8.81
C LEU A 17 -5.90 -6.23 8.02
N PHE A 18 -4.75 -5.55 8.12
CA PHE A 18 -3.52 -5.90 7.40
C PHE A 18 -2.85 -7.18 7.92
N ALA A 19 -3.21 -7.67 9.10
CA ALA A 19 -2.56 -8.82 9.73
C ALA A 19 -2.61 -10.10 8.86
N ASP A 20 -3.68 -10.29 8.10
CA ASP A 20 -3.87 -11.41 7.17
C ASP A 20 -3.68 -11.00 5.71
N ALA A 21 -2.99 -9.89 5.44
CA ALA A 21 -2.75 -9.45 4.08
C ALA A 21 -1.87 -10.47 3.33
N PRO A 22 -2.23 -10.81 2.07
CA PRO A 22 -1.34 -11.56 1.18
C PRO A 22 0.05 -10.94 1.07
N ASP A 23 1.08 -11.78 0.94
CA ASP A 23 2.48 -11.34 0.82
C ASP A 23 2.69 -10.37 -0.36
N GLU A 24 1.90 -10.49 -1.44
CA GLU A 24 1.98 -9.58 -2.60
C GLU A 24 1.59 -8.14 -2.27
N PHE A 25 0.93 -7.89 -1.13
CA PHE A 25 0.54 -6.56 -0.65
C PHE A 25 1.57 -5.96 0.30
N LEU A 26 2.57 -6.72 0.73
CA LEU A 26 3.61 -6.28 1.64
C LEU A 26 4.79 -5.69 0.87
N ASP A 27 5.34 -4.60 1.40
CA ASP A 27 6.57 -4.01 0.90
C ASP A 27 7.72 -5.01 1.14
N PRO A 28 8.48 -5.42 0.13
CA PRO A 28 9.52 -6.44 0.27
C PRO A 28 10.76 -5.98 1.05
N LEU A 29 10.92 -4.68 1.34
CA LEU A 29 12.03 -4.14 2.13
C LEU A 29 11.69 -4.05 3.61
N VAL A 30 10.46 -3.63 3.93
CA VAL A 30 10.04 -3.36 5.33
C VAL A 30 8.98 -4.34 5.85
N LEU A 31 8.44 -5.21 4.99
CA LEU A 31 7.45 -6.24 5.31
C LEU A 31 6.16 -5.69 5.93
N THR A 32 5.77 -4.48 5.52
CA THR A 32 4.51 -3.83 5.94
C THR A 32 3.58 -3.67 4.76
N PHE A 33 2.27 -3.63 5.00
CA PHE A 33 1.27 -3.39 3.96
C PHE A 33 1.57 -2.09 3.19
N MET A 34 1.60 -2.18 1.85
CA MET A 34 1.84 -1.03 0.99
C MET A 34 0.59 -0.14 0.93
N THR A 35 0.78 1.17 0.97
CA THR A 35 -0.32 2.15 0.84
C THR A 35 -0.37 2.77 -0.55
N ASP A 36 0.80 2.97 -1.15
CA ASP A 36 0.94 3.44 -2.51
C ASP A 36 1.96 2.57 -3.26
N PRO A 37 1.54 1.38 -3.74
CA PRO A 37 2.45 0.46 -4.41
C PRO A 37 2.94 1.05 -5.73
N VAL A 38 4.25 0.99 -5.94
CA VAL A 38 4.95 1.49 -7.13
C VAL A 38 5.89 0.46 -7.71
N PHE A 39 5.96 0.42 -9.03
CA PHE A 39 6.77 -0.48 -9.82
C PHE A 39 8.14 0.13 -10.15
N LEU A 40 9.19 -0.66 -9.89
CA LEU A 40 10.57 -0.33 -10.21
C LEU A 40 10.96 -0.99 -11.55
N PRO A 41 11.24 -0.22 -12.61
CA PRO A 41 11.42 -0.78 -13.96
C PRO A 41 12.71 -1.59 -14.14
N THR A 42 13.74 -1.38 -13.31
CA THR A 42 15.02 -2.06 -13.47
C THR A 42 15.01 -3.47 -12.87
N SER A 43 14.31 -3.67 -11.75
CA SER A 43 14.17 -4.95 -11.04
C SER A 43 12.85 -5.67 -11.30
N GLY A 44 11.83 -4.95 -11.77
CA GLY A 44 10.47 -5.47 -11.90
C GLY A 44 9.75 -5.66 -10.57
N LYS A 45 10.27 -5.10 -9.47
CA LYS A 45 9.68 -5.21 -8.13
C LYS A 45 8.65 -4.13 -7.90
N ILE A 46 7.74 -4.41 -6.96
CA ILE A 46 6.77 -3.44 -6.44
C ILE A 46 7.11 -3.19 -4.97
N VAL A 47 7.11 -1.92 -4.57
CA VAL A 47 7.45 -1.42 -3.24
C VAL A 47 6.51 -0.27 -2.89
N ASP A 48 6.44 0.15 -1.63
CA ASP A 48 5.71 1.37 -1.27
C ASP A 48 6.49 2.62 -1.72
N ARG A 49 5.77 3.64 -2.21
CA ARG A 49 6.38 4.90 -2.67
C ARG A 49 7.24 5.55 -1.59
N ALA A 50 6.78 5.58 -0.34
CA ALA A 50 7.52 6.23 0.74
C ALA A 50 8.86 5.51 0.99
N THR A 51 8.84 4.17 0.97
CA THR A 51 10.04 3.35 1.14
C THR A 51 11.08 3.64 0.07
N ILE A 52 10.70 3.59 -1.21
CA ILE A 52 11.66 3.82 -2.30
C ILE A 52 12.08 5.29 -2.40
N ALA A 53 11.20 6.24 -2.09
CA ALA A 53 11.57 7.64 -2.05
C ALA A 53 12.66 7.90 -1.00
N GLN A 54 12.50 7.36 0.21
CA GLN A 54 13.49 7.47 1.27
C GLN A 54 14.83 6.83 0.87
N HIS A 55 14.80 5.66 0.21
CA HIS A 55 16.00 5.00 -0.29
C HIS A 55 16.73 5.87 -1.33
N LEU A 56 16.03 6.36 -2.35
CA LEU A 56 16.62 7.15 -3.44
C LEU A 56 17.13 8.55 -3.02
N LEU A 57 16.72 9.06 -1.85
CA LEU A 57 17.33 10.26 -1.25
C LEU A 57 18.77 10.02 -0.79
N ASN A 58 19.12 8.77 -0.46
CA ASN A 58 20.43 8.39 0.07
C ASN A 58 21.29 7.67 -0.98
N ASP A 59 20.67 6.83 -1.82
CA ASP A 59 21.36 6.01 -2.82
C ASP A 59 20.55 5.95 -4.12
N PRO A 60 21.03 6.52 -5.26
CA PRO A 60 20.29 6.61 -6.51
C PRO A 60 20.26 5.29 -7.33
N HIS A 61 20.23 4.14 -6.65
CA HIS A 61 20.18 2.82 -7.27
C HIS A 61 19.00 2.00 -6.76
N ASP A 62 18.48 1.11 -7.60
CA ASP A 62 17.47 0.13 -7.21
C ASP A 62 18.01 -0.80 -6.10
N PRO A 63 17.28 -0.97 -4.98
CA PRO A 63 17.76 -1.71 -3.81
C PRO A 63 17.91 -3.23 -4.04
N PHE A 64 17.33 -3.78 -5.11
CA PHE A 64 17.36 -5.22 -5.42
C PHE A 64 18.45 -5.62 -6.40
N ASN A 65 18.85 -4.72 -7.30
CA ASN A 65 19.81 -5.04 -8.37
C ASN A 65 20.96 -4.02 -8.52
N ARG A 66 20.94 -2.91 -7.77
CA ARG A 66 21.93 -1.84 -7.76
C ARG A 66 22.14 -1.11 -9.09
N LYS A 67 21.19 -1.18 -10.02
CA LYS A 67 21.20 -0.36 -11.24
C LYS A 67 20.69 1.05 -10.93
N ASP A 68 21.17 2.04 -11.68
CA ASP A 68 20.68 3.42 -11.58
C ASP A 68 19.15 3.47 -11.65
N LEU A 69 18.56 4.21 -10.71
CA LEU A 69 17.12 4.38 -10.63
C LEU A 69 16.81 5.79 -10.09
N THR A 70 15.92 6.51 -10.78
CA THR A 70 15.43 7.81 -10.32
C THR A 70 13.93 7.75 -10.01
N ILE A 71 13.46 8.67 -9.17
CA ILE A 71 12.04 8.79 -8.79
C ILE A 71 11.13 8.95 -10.01
N GLU A 72 11.59 9.63 -11.05
CA GLU A 72 10.83 9.90 -12.28
C GLU A 72 10.61 8.62 -13.11
N GLN A 73 11.47 7.62 -12.97
CA GLN A 73 11.34 6.33 -13.66
C GLN A 73 10.33 5.40 -12.99
N ILE A 74 9.97 5.67 -11.74
CA ILE A 74 9.05 4.86 -10.94
C ILE A 74 7.63 5.05 -11.46
N LYS A 75 6.91 3.94 -11.61
CA LYS A 75 5.53 3.94 -12.13
C LYS A 75 4.54 3.47 -11.06
N PRO A 76 3.32 4.02 -10.98
CA PRO A 76 2.31 3.48 -10.07
C PRO A 76 1.92 2.05 -10.45
N ALA A 77 1.82 1.14 -9.48
CA ALA A 77 1.34 -0.23 -9.68
C ALA A 77 -0.19 -0.28 -9.56
N ILE A 78 -0.89 0.34 -10.51
CA ILE A 78 -2.34 0.58 -10.46
C ILE A 78 -3.14 -0.71 -10.29
N GLU A 79 -2.76 -1.78 -10.98
CA GLU A 79 -3.46 -3.07 -10.89
C GLU A 79 -3.40 -3.67 -9.50
N LEU A 80 -2.22 -3.65 -8.86
CA LEU A 80 -2.05 -4.13 -7.50
C LEU A 80 -2.82 -3.24 -6.52
N LYS A 81 -2.73 -1.91 -6.68
CA LYS A 81 -3.47 -0.96 -5.85
C LYS A 81 -4.99 -1.22 -5.88
N ASN A 82 -5.53 -1.53 -7.05
CA ASN A 82 -6.95 -1.87 -7.19
C ASN A 82 -7.31 -3.18 -6.49
N LYS A 83 -6.47 -4.22 -6.61
CA LYS A 83 -6.66 -5.49 -5.88
C LYS A 83 -6.67 -5.29 -4.37
N MET A 84 -5.68 -4.53 -3.87
CA MET A 84 -5.57 -4.21 -2.45
C MET A 84 -6.80 -3.46 -1.93
N LYS A 85 -7.31 -2.51 -2.72
CA LYS A 85 -8.53 -1.77 -2.39
C LYS A 85 -9.73 -2.71 -2.28
N LEU A 86 -9.96 -3.55 -3.28
CA LEU A 86 -11.06 -4.52 -3.28
C LEU A 86 -10.98 -5.45 -2.06
N TRP A 87 -9.78 -5.96 -1.76
CA TRP A 87 -9.55 -6.82 -0.61
C TRP A 87 -9.89 -6.13 0.72
N LEU A 88 -9.51 -4.86 0.88
CA LEU A 88 -9.87 -4.07 2.07
C LEU A 88 -11.38 -3.82 2.17
N GLU A 89 -12.04 -3.55 1.05
CA GLU A 89 -13.49 -3.38 0.99
C GLU A 89 -14.21 -4.68 1.42
N GLU A 90 -13.75 -5.84 0.95
CA GLU A 90 -14.28 -7.15 1.35
C GLU A 90 -14.04 -7.45 2.84
N LYS A 91 -12.83 -7.19 3.33
CA LYS A 91 -12.47 -7.39 4.74
C LYS A 91 -13.35 -6.54 5.67
N ARG A 92 -13.50 -5.24 5.38
CA ARG A 92 -14.36 -4.33 6.15
C ARG A 92 -15.83 -4.75 6.14
N ALA A 93 -16.32 -5.24 5.00
CA ALA A 93 -17.70 -5.75 4.92
C ALA A 93 -17.91 -7.01 5.76
N SER A 94 -16.91 -7.91 5.81
CA SER A 94 -16.99 -9.14 6.62
C SER A 94 -16.92 -8.88 8.13
N GLU A 95 -16.16 -7.86 8.58
CA GLU A 95 -16.14 -7.46 9.99
C GLU A 95 -17.48 -6.88 10.46
N ASP A 96 -18.15 -6.06 9.64
CA ASP A 96 -19.46 -5.47 9.96
C ASP A 96 -20.56 -6.53 10.15
N VAL A 97 -20.47 -7.63 9.38
CA VAL A 97 -21.40 -8.77 9.53
C VAL A 97 -21.12 -9.53 10.81
N ASN A 98 -19.85 -9.80 11.14
CA ASN A 98 -19.50 -10.58 12.32
C ASN A 98 -19.86 -9.88 13.65
N MET A 99 -19.98 -8.55 13.68
CA MET A 99 -20.47 -7.80 14.84
C MET A 99 -21.99 -7.82 15.04
N LYS A 100 -22.78 -8.25 14.05
CA LYS A 100 -24.26 -8.30 14.14
C LYS A 100 -24.80 -9.64 14.63
N ASP A 101 -23.97 -10.70 14.61
CA ASP A 101 -24.36 -12.07 14.98
C ASP A 101 -23.89 -12.50 16.39
N THR A 102 -23.44 -11.55 17.24
CA THR A 102 -23.10 -11.79 18.66
C THR A 102 -23.92 -10.88 19.57
#